data_AF-A0A955SYC5-F1
#
_entry.id   AF-A0A955SYC5-F1
#
_cell.length_a   1.000
_cell.length_b   1.000
_cell.length_c   1.000
_cell.angle_alpha   90.00
_cell.angle_beta   90.00
_cell.angle_gamma   90.00
#
_symmetry.space_group_name_H-M   'P 1'
#
loop_
_entity.id
_entity.type
_entity.pdbx_description
1 polymer ?
#
loop_
_entity_poly.entity_id
_entity_poly.type
_entity_poly.pdbx_seq_one_letter_code
_entity_poly.pdbx_strand_id
1 'polypeptide(L)'
;IETGASYPGTYAGLGSGMIGGYEENRIDRSDTEWPNMKAAMEVLQKRCGSCHTGGLALPTSPSDNMKMPPWEIKYEDPRLRFSRHILYNLTRPEFSLQLLAPLAKNAGGYEICSASGGSDIDPNNLPVFKDTSDPDYQTLLAAILETQDRLNEIKRFDMAGFQPRPAYIREMKRFGILPQDLGTEGSVDPYAADRAYWKSLWHQPAQN
;
A
#
# COMPACT_ATOMS: atom_id res chain seq x y z
N ILE A 1 3.82 20.40 20.64
CA ILE A 1 3.51 19.31 19.68
C ILE A 1 2.03 19.03 19.84
N GLU A 2 1.28 19.08 18.75
CA GLU A 2 -0.15 18.76 18.75
C GLU A 2 -0.28 17.22 18.72
N THR A 3 -1.14 16.66 19.56
CA THR A 3 -1.24 15.20 19.82
C THR A 3 -2.36 14.51 19.04
N GLY A 4 -3.23 15.25 18.35
CA GLY A 4 -4.29 14.76 17.47
C GLY A 4 -3.88 14.58 16.01
N ALA A 5 -2.66 15.00 15.62
CA ALA A 5 -2.10 14.78 14.30
C ALA A 5 -1.91 13.28 14.02
N SER A 6 -2.31 12.84 12.83
CA SER A 6 -2.30 11.43 12.41
C SER A 6 -0.89 10.83 12.34
N TYR A 7 0.14 11.67 12.28
CA TYR A 7 1.54 11.31 12.42
C TYR A 7 2.18 12.27 13.44
N PRO A 8 3.10 11.83 14.32
CA PRO A 8 3.61 12.67 15.41
C PRO A 8 4.12 14.01 14.91
N GLY A 9 3.32 15.07 15.12
CA GLY A 9 3.67 16.45 14.81
C GLY A 9 3.31 16.98 13.42
N THR A 10 2.62 16.24 12.54
CA THR A 10 2.09 16.83 11.29
C THR A 10 0.86 16.13 10.69
N TYR A 11 -0.07 16.92 10.15
CA TYR A 11 -1.24 16.49 9.39
C TYR A 11 -0.92 16.16 7.92
N ALA A 12 0.25 16.56 7.41
CA ALA A 12 0.63 16.30 6.02
C ALA A 12 0.70 14.80 5.69
N GLY A 13 0.98 13.95 6.68
CA GLY A 13 1.03 12.50 6.49
C GLY A 13 -0.34 11.84 6.33
N LEU A 14 -1.45 12.53 6.65
CA LEU A 14 -2.78 11.95 6.58
C LEU A 14 -3.15 11.61 5.13
N GLY A 15 -3.54 10.36 4.90
CA GLY A 15 -4.03 9.89 3.60
C GLY A 15 -3.04 10.08 2.45
N SER A 16 -1.73 10.04 2.73
CA SER A 16 -0.68 10.35 1.77
C SER A 16 0.25 9.17 1.51
N GLY A 17 0.70 9.03 0.26
CA GLY A 17 1.75 8.08 -0.13
C GLY A 17 1.35 6.60 -0.06
N MET A 18 0.07 6.28 0.05
CA MET A 18 -0.42 4.91 0.11
C MET A 18 -0.83 4.42 -1.27
N ILE A 19 -0.38 3.23 -1.66
CA ILE A 19 -1.03 2.49 -2.75
C ILE A 19 -2.48 2.22 -2.34
N GLY A 20 -3.46 2.41 -3.21
CA GLY A 20 -4.86 2.26 -2.84
C GLY A 20 -5.30 3.17 -1.69
N GLY A 21 -4.86 4.43 -1.71
CA GLY A 21 -5.38 5.47 -0.81
C GLY A 21 -6.86 5.74 -1.06
N TYR A 22 -7.51 6.43 -0.12
CA TYR A 22 -8.91 6.82 -0.26
C TYR A 22 -9.05 8.31 -0.52
N GLU A 23 -9.92 8.65 -1.46
CA GLU A 23 -10.38 10.02 -1.72
C GLU A 23 -11.91 10.00 -1.70
N GLU A 24 -12.54 10.85 -0.89
CA GLU A 24 -14.01 10.87 -0.73
C GLU A 24 -14.62 9.47 -0.46
N ASN A 25 -13.99 8.67 0.40
CA ASN A 25 -14.34 7.27 0.70
C ASN A 25 -14.28 6.31 -0.51
N ARG A 26 -13.67 6.72 -1.62
CA ARG A 26 -13.40 5.87 -2.79
C ARG A 26 -11.95 5.45 -2.79
N ILE A 27 -11.73 4.14 -2.85
CA ILE A 27 -10.39 3.59 -2.96
C ILE A 27 -9.83 3.81 -4.36
N ASP A 28 -8.60 4.28 -4.43
CA ASP A 28 -7.83 4.33 -5.67
C ASP A 28 -7.49 2.90 -6.12
N ARG A 29 -8.05 2.47 -7.25
CA ARG A 29 -7.76 1.18 -7.90
C ARG A 29 -7.01 1.36 -9.21
N SER A 30 -6.34 2.49 -9.41
CA SER A 30 -5.61 2.77 -10.66
C SER A 30 -4.53 1.74 -10.97
N ASP A 31 -4.04 1.01 -9.97
CA ASP A 31 -3.12 -0.11 -10.15
C ASP A 31 -3.70 -1.24 -11.00
N THR A 32 -5.01 -1.47 -11.00
CA THR A 32 -5.62 -2.50 -11.86
C THR A 32 -5.50 -2.17 -13.35
N GLU A 33 -5.19 -0.93 -13.68
CA GLU A 33 -4.99 -0.50 -15.07
C GLU A 33 -3.55 -0.66 -15.56
N TRP A 34 -2.58 -0.92 -14.67
CA TRP A 34 -1.18 -1.02 -15.05
C TRP A 34 -0.88 -2.32 -15.79
N PRO A 35 0.02 -2.30 -16.80
CA PRO A 35 0.26 -3.47 -17.65
C PRO A 35 0.70 -4.71 -16.88
N ASN A 36 1.66 -4.59 -15.96
CA ASN A 36 2.14 -5.75 -15.20
C ASN A 36 1.09 -6.21 -14.19
N MET A 37 0.36 -5.29 -13.57
CA MET A 37 -0.72 -5.64 -12.65
C MET A 37 -1.86 -6.39 -13.33
N LYS A 38 -2.25 -6.02 -14.55
CA LYS A 38 -3.25 -6.76 -15.34
C LYS A 38 -2.82 -8.20 -15.57
N ALA A 39 -1.58 -8.40 -16.03
CA ALA A 39 -1.03 -9.74 -16.23
C ALA A 39 -0.96 -10.53 -14.91
N ALA A 40 -0.55 -9.88 -13.81
CA ALA A 40 -0.49 -10.52 -12.49
C ALA A 40 -1.87 -10.95 -11.98
N MET A 41 -2.92 -10.14 -12.18
CA MET A 41 -4.30 -10.52 -11.82
C MET A 41 -4.75 -11.79 -12.54
N GLU A 42 -4.41 -11.95 -13.83
CA GLU A 42 -4.68 -13.17 -14.59
C GLU A 42 -3.91 -14.37 -14.03
N VAL A 43 -2.64 -14.19 -13.68
CA VAL A 43 -1.82 -15.23 -13.04
C VAL A 43 -2.39 -15.65 -11.69
N LEU A 44 -2.80 -14.70 -10.84
CA LEU A 44 -3.42 -15.00 -9.55
C LEU A 44 -4.68 -15.84 -9.74
N GLN A 45 -5.53 -15.48 -10.69
CA GLN A 45 -6.72 -16.26 -11.00
C GLN A 45 -6.36 -17.67 -11.51
N LYS A 46 -5.40 -17.77 -12.44
CA LYS A 46 -4.96 -19.02 -13.07
C LYS A 46 -4.31 -20.00 -12.09
N ARG A 47 -3.40 -19.50 -11.24
CA ARG A 47 -2.53 -20.34 -10.39
C ARG A 47 -3.06 -20.51 -8.96
N CYS A 48 -3.86 -19.56 -8.46
CA CYS A 48 -4.29 -19.54 -7.06
C CYS A 48 -5.81 -19.59 -6.88
N GLY A 49 -6.58 -19.17 -7.89
CA GLY A 49 -8.03 -18.92 -7.77
C GLY A 49 -8.89 -20.16 -7.50
N SER A 50 -8.41 -21.38 -7.79
CA SER A 50 -9.14 -22.61 -7.46
C SER A 50 -9.15 -22.91 -5.96
N CYS A 51 -8.07 -22.60 -5.25
CA CYS A 51 -7.94 -22.81 -3.80
C CYS A 51 -8.35 -21.57 -3.00
N HIS A 52 -8.01 -20.38 -3.49
CA HIS A 52 -8.27 -19.12 -2.80
C HIS A 52 -9.66 -18.55 -3.11
N THR A 53 -10.69 -19.21 -2.60
CA THR A 53 -12.10 -18.80 -2.73
C THR A 53 -12.74 -18.54 -1.37
N GLY A 54 -13.88 -17.83 -1.36
CA GLY A 54 -14.65 -17.58 -0.13
C GLY A 54 -13.81 -16.93 0.97
N GLY A 55 -13.75 -17.55 2.15
CA GLY A 55 -12.94 -17.08 3.28
C GLY A 55 -11.42 -17.16 3.07
N LEU A 56 -10.97 -17.75 1.96
CA LEU A 56 -9.57 -17.82 1.53
C LEU A 56 -9.23 -16.84 0.41
N ALA A 57 -10.19 -16.04 -0.06
CA ALA A 57 -9.98 -15.13 -1.17
C ALA A 57 -8.79 -14.18 -0.92
N LEU A 58 -7.92 -14.06 -1.92
CA LEU A 58 -6.79 -13.14 -1.92
C LEU A 58 -7.20 -11.77 -2.45
N PRO A 59 -6.50 -10.70 -2.07
CA PRO A 59 -6.60 -9.42 -2.75
C PRO A 59 -6.13 -9.56 -4.20
N THR A 60 -6.88 -8.95 -5.11
CA THR A 60 -6.56 -9.00 -6.55
C THR A 60 -5.32 -8.19 -6.93
N SER A 61 -4.96 -7.21 -6.11
CA SER A 61 -3.85 -6.30 -6.38
C SER A 61 -3.35 -5.66 -5.08
N PRO A 62 -2.19 -4.99 -5.07
CA PRO A 62 -1.67 -4.28 -3.92
C PRO A 62 -2.52 -3.11 -3.45
N SER A 63 -3.54 -2.62 -4.18
CA SER A 63 -4.52 -1.66 -3.68
C SER A 63 -5.78 -2.31 -3.07
N ASP A 64 -6.03 -3.59 -3.33
CA ASP A 64 -7.30 -4.25 -2.99
C ASP A 64 -7.46 -4.49 -1.49
N ASN A 65 -8.36 -3.74 -0.85
CA ASN A 65 -8.74 -3.93 0.55
C ASN A 65 -9.86 -4.98 0.75
N MET A 66 -10.23 -5.76 -0.28
CA MET A 66 -11.23 -6.84 -0.17
C MET A 66 -12.59 -6.40 0.38
N LYS A 67 -12.96 -5.13 0.13
CA LYS A 67 -14.16 -4.44 0.65
C LYS A 67 -14.16 -4.25 2.17
N MET A 68 -12.97 -4.12 2.78
CA MET A 68 -12.77 -3.83 4.20
C MET A 68 -11.97 -2.52 4.33
N PRO A 69 -12.60 -1.34 4.15
CA PRO A 69 -11.89 -0.08 4.34
C PRO A 69 -11.48 0.11 5.81
N PRO A 70 -10.46 0.94 6.10
CA PRO A 70 -9.92 1.06 7.46
C PRO A 70 -10.93 1.45 8.55
N TRP A 71 -12.01 2.16 8.20
CA TRP A 71 -13.07 2.59 9.14
C TRP A 71 -14.22 1.57 9.29
N GLU A 72 -14.26 0.52 8.47
CA GLU A 72 -15.23 -0.58 8.55
C GLU A 72 -14.51 -1.93 8.45
N ILE A 73 -13.38 -2.05 9.16
CA ILE A 73 -12.64 -3.32 9.25
C ILE A 73 -13.53 -4.37 9.93
N LYS A 74 -13.60 -5.54 9.33
CA LYS A 74 -14.35 -6.70 9.81
C LYS A 74 -13.41 -7.72 10.44
N TYR A 75 -13.10 -7.56 11.73
CA TYR A 75 -12.09 -8.35 12.45
C TYR A 75 -12.39 -9.86 12.46
N GLU A 76 -13.65 -10.23 12.34
CA GLU A 76 -14.12 -11.61 12.24
C GLU A 76 -13.98 -12.21 10.83
N ASP A 77 -13.74 -11.40 9.80
CA ASP A 77 -13.63 -11.87 8.43
C ASP A 77 -12.34 -12.68 8.24
N PRO A 78 -12.42 -13.98 7.90
CA PRO A 78 -11.25 -14.84 7.77
C PRO A 78 -10.28 -14.37 6.69
N ARG A 79 -10.71 -13.51 5.75
CA ARG A 79 -9.86 -12.95 4.70
C ARG A 79 -8.86 -11.93 5.23
N LEU A 80 -9.02 -11.39 6.43
CA LEU A 80 -8.08 -10.42 7.00
C LEU A 80 -6.64 -10.94 7.10
N ARG A 81 -6.45 -12.24 7.31
CA ARG A 81 -5.11 -12.86 7.32
C ARG A 81 -4.40 -12.77 5.96
N PHE A 82 -5.14 -12.54 4.89
CA PHE A 82 -4.65 -12.31 3.53
C PHE A 82 -4.69 -10.83 3.14
N SER A 83 -4.75 -9.92 4.12
CA SER A 83 -4.70 -8.48 3.85
C SER A 83 -3.52 -8.13 2.93
N ARG A 84 -3.75 -7.22 1.99
CA ARG A 84 -2.71 -6.67 1.10
C ARG A 84 -1.48 -6.15 1.86
N HIS A 85 -1.65 -5.66 3.09
CA HIS A 85 -0.57 -5.19 3.94
C HIS A 85 0.34 -6.32 4.49
N ILE A 86 -0.12 -7.57 4.44
CA ILE A 86 0.62 -8.77 4.82
C ILE A 86 1.28 -9.39 3.59
N LEU A 87 0.57 -9.44 2.46
CA LEU A 87 1.01 -10.21 1.30
C LEU A 87 2.08 -9.53 0.46
N TYR A 88 2.09 -8.19 0.40
CA TYR A 88 2.97 -7.43 -0.47
C TYR A 88 4.05 -6.70 0.32
N ASN A 89 5.31 -7.08 0.11
CA ASN A 89 6.47 -6.39 0.67
C ASN A 89 7.04 -5.41 -0.36
N LEU A 90 6.55 -4.17 -0.36
CA LEU A 90 6.99 -3.16 -1.34
C LEU A 90 8.38 -2.57 -1.04
N THR A 91 8.99 -2.91 0.10
CA THR A 91 10.40 -2.55 0.37
C THR A 91 11.37 -3.58 -0.19
N ARG A 92 11.00 -4.86 -0.16
CA ARG A 92 11.75 -5.97 -0.75
C ARG A 92 10.80 -6.90 -1.51
N PRO A 93 10.45 -6.57 -2.76
CA PRO A 93 9.42 -7.24 -3.56
C PRO A 93 9.55 -8.76 -3.59
N GLU A 94 10.77 -9.27 -3.72
CA GLU A 94 11.12 -10.69 -3.75
C GLU A 94 10.76 -11.46 -2.48
N PHE A 95 10.60 -10.76 -1.34
CA PHE A 95 10.18 -11.36 -0.07
C PHE A 95 8.68 -11.19 0.21
N SER A 96 7.88 -10.83 -0.80
CA SER A 96 6.42 -10.80 -0.68
C SER A 96 5.87 -12.21 -0.46
N LEU A 97 4.94 -12.38 0.48
CA LEU A 97 4.29 -13.69 0.71
C LEU A 97 3.54 -14.16 -0.55
N GLN A 98 3.06 -13.22 -1.37
CA GLN A 98 2.47 -13.51 -2.67
C GLN A 98 3.40 -14.31 -3.60
N LEU A 99 4.72 -14.21 -3.43
CA LEU A 99 5.74 -14.94 -4.17
C LEU A 99 6.28 -16.14 -3.40
N LEU A 100 6.58 -15.97 -2.10
CA LEU A 100 7.25 -17.00 -1.31
C LEU A 100 6.34 -18.18 -0.95
N ALA A 101 5.06 -17.92 -0.65
CA ALA A 101 4.12 -18.98 -0.28
C ALA A 101 3.95 -20.07 -1.37
N PRO A 102 3.78 -19.71 -2.67
CA PRO A 102 3.70 -20.68 -3.76
C PRO A 102 5.03 -21.24 -4.29
N LEU A 103 6.18 -20.66 -3.90
CA LEU A 103 7.50 -21.06 -4.38
C LEU A 103 8.05 -22.26 -3.60
N ALA A 104 8.72 -23.17 -4.31
CA ALA A 104 9.36 -24.34 -3.75
C ALA A 104 10.40 -24.02 -2.66
N LYS A 105 10.53 -24.87 -1.65
CA LYS A 105 11.51 -24.69 -0.55
C LYS A 105 12.95 -24.69 -1.05
N ASN A 106 13.27 -25.55 -2.02
CA ASN A 106 14.61 -25.62 -2.61
C ASN A 106 14.98 -24.37 -3.44
N ALA A 107 13.98 -23.58 -3.87
CA ALA A 107 14.15 -22.30 -4.54
C ALA A 107 14.09 -21.11 -3.56
N GLY A 108 14.02 -21.36 -2.25
CA GLY A 108 13.96 -20.33 -1.21
C GLY A 108 12.55 -19.88 -0.81
N GLY A 109 11.51 -20.53 -1.32
CA GLY A 109 10.12 -20.30 -0.91
C GLY A 109 9.67 -21.11 0.30
N TYR A 110 8.38 -21.06 0.60
CA TYR A 110 7.78 -21.77 1.72
C TYR A 110 7.02 -23.03 1.32
N GLU A 111 6.63 -23.17 0.05
CA GLU A 111 5.90 -24.33 -0.48
C GLU A 111 4.67 -24.68 0.36
N ILE A 112 3.97 -23.64 0.83
CA ILE A 112 2.75 -23.80 1.62
C ILE A 112 1.49 -23.82 0.73
N CYS A 113 1.59 -23.31 -0.51
CA CYS A 113 0.55 -23.47 -1.51
C CYS A 113 0.81 -24.72 -2.36
N SER A 114 -0.27 -25.42 -2.70
CA SER A 114 -0.24 -26.64 -3.50
C SER A 114 -0.78 -26.41 -4.91
N ALA A 115 -0.08 -26.89 -5.94
CA ALA A 115 -0.62 -26.93 -7.30
C ALA A 115 -1.89 -27.81 -7.43
N SER A 116 -2.08 -28.76 -6.51
CA SER A 116 -3.19 -29.73 -6.48
C SER A 116 -4.17 -29.49 -5.31
N GLY A 117 -4.02 -28.41 -4.55
CA GLY A 117 -4.88 -28.10 -3.40
C GLY A 117 -4.66 -29.00 -2.17
N GLY A 118 -3.54 -29.73 -2.11
CA GLY A 118 -3.13 -30.51 -0.95
C GLY A 118 -2.72 -29.64 0.25
N SER A 119 -2.69 -30.24 1.45
CA SER A 119 -2.17 -29.59 2.66
C SER A 119 -0.65 -29.48 2.62
N ASP A 120 -0.09 -28.55 3.38
CA ASP A 120 1.35 -28.34 3.59
C ASP A 120 2.10 -29.56 4.19
N ILE A 121 1.36 -30.53 4.74
CA ILE A 121 1.89 -31.82 5.24
C ILE A 121 1.76 -32.97 4.23
N ASP A 122 1.19 -32.74 3.04
CA ASP A 122 1.08 -33.77 2.01
C ASP A 122 2.46 -34.00 1.35
N PRO A 123 3.04 -35.21 1.44
CA PRO A 123 4.33 -35.51 0.83
C PRO A 123 4.30 -35.46 -0.71
N ASN A 124 3.13 -35.47 -1.33
CA ASN A 124 2.95 -35.28 -2.77
C ASN A 124 2.59 -33.85 -3.15
N ASN A 125 2.65 -32.92 -2.18
CA ASN A 125 2.42 -31.52 -2.46
C ASN A 125 3.47 -31.00 -3.45
N LEU A 126 3.03 -30.57 -4.62
CA LEU A 126 3.91 -29.91 -5.57
C LEU A 126 3.79 -28.39 -5.41
N PRO A 127 4.92 -27.67 -5.37
CA PRO A 127 4.91 -26.22 -5.32
C PRO A 127 4.18 -25.67 -6.55
N VAL A 128 3.47 -24.56 -6.37
CA VAL A 128 2.86 -23.85 -7.49
C VAL A 128 3.94 -23.34 -8.43
N PHE A 129 5.06 -22.83 -7.90
CA PHE A 129 6.25 -22.44 -8.67
C PHE A 129 7.45 -23.29 -8.28
N LYS A 130 8.00 -24.03 -9.23
CA LYS A 130 9.18 -24.87 -9.00
C LYS A 130 10.41 -24.05 -8.63
N ASP A 131 10.60 -22.92 -9.28
CA ASP A 131 11.70 -22.00 -9.06
C ASP A 131 11.33 -20.60 -9.56
N THR A 132 12.24 -19.64 -9.38
CA THR A 132 12.02 -18.25 -9.74
C THR A 132 12.06 -18.00 -11.26
N SER A 133 12.43 -18.97 -12.08
CA SER A 133 12.41 -18.83 -13.55
C SER A 133 11.02 -19.09 -14.17
N ASP A 134 10.04 -19.52 -13.36
CA ASP A 134 8.65 -19.68 -13.84
C ASP A 134 8.13 -18.34 -14.40
N PRO A 135 7.57 -18.32 -15.62
CA PRO A 135 7.10 -17.08 -16.24
C PRO A 135 5.95 -16.41 -15.49
N ASP A 136 5.09 -17.20 -14.84
CA ASP A 136 4.00 -16.66 -14.02
C ASP A 136 4.56 -16.09 -12.71
N TYR A 137 5.60 -16.69 -12.12
CA TYR A 137 6.32 -16.11 -10.98
C TYR A 137 6.92 -14.74 -11.34
N GLN A 138 7.62 -14.66 -12.48
CA GLN A 138 8.22 -13.41 -12.96
C GLN A 138 7.17 -12.34 -13.26
N THR A 139 6.00 -12.74 -13.76
CA THR A 139 4.86 -11.84 -13.98
C THR A 139 4.36 -11.24 -12.67
N LEU A 140 4.21 -12.05 -11.61
CA LEU A 140 3.84 -11.55 -10.29
C LEU A 140 4.91 -10.61 -9.73
N LEU A 141 6.19 -10.97 -9.81
CA LEU A 141 7.29 -10.15 -9.33
C LEU A 141 7.35 -8.78 -10.05
N ALA A 142 7.16 -8.75 -11.37
CA ALA A 142 7.14 -7.52 -12.16
C ALA A 142 6.03 -6.56 -11.71
N ALA A 143 4.85 -7.07 -11.37
CA ALA A 143 3.75 -6.24 -10.87
C ALA A 143 4.02 -5.66 -9.47
N ILE A 144 4.70 -6.42 -8.60
CA ILE A 144 5.10 -5.93 -7.28
C ILE A 144 6.22 -4.88 -7.40
N LEU A 145 7.17 -5.07 -8.32
CA LEU A 145 8.19 -4.08 -8.65
C LEU A 145 7.59 -2.79 -9.20
N GLU A 146 6.65 -2.87 -10.16
CA GLU A 146 5.93 -1.69 -10.67
C GLU A 146 5.21 -0.94 -9.54
N THR A 147 4.64 -1.67 -8.58
CA THR A 147 4.02 -1.07 -7.39
C THR A 147 5.03 -0.42 -6.46
N GLN A 148 6.22 -1.03 -6.27
CA GLN A 148 7.33 -0.42 -5.54
C GLN A 148 7.78 0.89 -6.23
N ASP A 149 7.91 0.90 -7.55
CA ASP A 149 8.31 2.09 -8.30
C ASP A 149 7.29 3.21 -8.12
N ARG A 150 5.99 2.89 -8.22
CA ARG A 150 4.93 3.85 -7.93
C ARG A 150 5.01 4.38 -6.49
N LEU A 151 5.28 3.50 -5.52
CA LEU A 151 5.43 3.90 -4.12
C LEU A 151 6.64 4.83 -3.91
N ASN A 152 7.75 4.57 -4.60
CA ASN A 152 8.96 5.40 -4.56
C ASN A 152 8.75 6.77 -5.22
N GLU A 153 7.87 6.84 -6.21
CA GLU A 153 7.46 8.09 -6.86
C GLU A 153 6.56 8.92 -5.93
N ILE A 154 5.46 8.36 -5.43
CA ILE A 154 4.49 9.10 -4.59
C ILE A 154 4.99 9.37 -3.19
N LYS A 155 5.85 8.47 -2.68
CA LYS A 155 6.46 8.45 -1.36
C LYS A 155 5.46 8.43 -0.22
N ARG A 156 5.68 7.52 0.75
CA ARG A 156 5.02 7.62 2.05
C ARG A 156 5.58 8.80 2.84
N PHE A 157 4.84 9.20 3.86
CA PHE A 157 5.27 10.25 4.78
C PHE A 157 6.66 9.99 5.39
N ASP A 158 7.00 8.74 5.69
CA ASP A 158 8.29 8.35 6.26
C ASP A 158 9.45 8.32 5.24
N MET A 159 9.17 8.49 3.95
CA MET A 159 10.17 8.34 2.89
C MET A 159 10.85 9.67 2.54
N ALA A 160 12.15 9.61 2.25
CA ALA A 160 12.96 10.77 1.95
C ALA A 160 12.45 11.56 0.73
N GLY A 161 12.27 12.87 0.91
CA GLY A 161 11.74 13.76 -0.11
C GLY A 161 10.25 13.59 -0.37
N PHE A 162 9.49 13.05 0.60
CA PHE A 162 8.04 13.14 0.67
C PHE A 162 7.56 14.57 0.41
N GLN A 163 6.45 14.71 -0.32
CA GLN A 163 5.74 15.97 -0.49
C GLN A 163 4.28 15.83 -0.05
N PRO A 164 3.71 16.82 0.67
CA PRO A 164 2.31 16.79 1.03
C PRO A 164 1.40 16.75 -0.20
N ARG A 165 0.23 16.12 -0.07
CA ARG A 165 -0.76 16.10 -1.15
C ARG A 165 -1.25 17.51 -1.51
N PRO A 166 -1.72 17.73 -2.76
CA PRO A 166 -2.24 19.03 -3.20
C PRO A 166 -3.31 19.62 -2.28
N ALA A 167 -4.15 18.79 -1.66
CA ALA A 167 -5.16 19.23 -0.70
C ALA A 167 -4.56 19.89 0.55
N TYR A 168 -3.50 19.32 1.12
CA TYR A 168 -2.79 19.92 2.26
C TYR A 168 -2.19 21.28 1.87
N ILE A 169 -1.52 21.34 0.71
CA ILE A 169 -0.92 22.58 0.18
C ILE A 169 -2.00 23.65 -0.01
N ARG A 170 -3.13 23.30 -0.61
CA ARG A 170 -4.27 24.20 -0.82
C ARG A 170 -4.78 24.77 0.49
N GLU A 171 -5.00 23.95 1.52
CA GLU A 171 -5.49 24.45 2.81
C GLU A 171 -4.44 25.33 3.51
N MET A 172 -3.16 24.96 3.50
CA MET A 172 -2.11 25.79 4.09
C MET A 172 -1.95 27.15 3.38
N LYS A 173 -2.17 27.21 2.05
CA LYS A 173 -2.30 28.48 1.33
C LYS A 173 -3.53 29.26 1.78
N ARG A 174 -4.69 28.62 1.89
CA ARG A 174 -5.94 29.26 2.32
C ARG A 174 -5.81 29.91 3.70
N PHE A 175 -5.08 29.27 4.62
CA PHE A 175 -4.80 29.81 5.96
C PHE A 175 -3.69 30.87 6.00
N GLY A 176 -3.09 31.22 4.86
CA GLY A 176 -2.02 32.22 4.77
C GLY A 176 -0.67 31.73 5.31
N ILE A 177 -0.49 30.41 5.46
CA ILE A 177 0.73 29.80 5.99
C ILE A 177 1.76 29.57 4.89
N LEU A 178 1.31 29.15 3.71
CA LEU A 178 2.14 28.99 2.52
C LEU A 178 1.89 30.11 1.50
N PRO A 179 2.90 30.51 0.70
CA PRO A 179 2.73 31.48 -0.38
C PRO A 179 1.68 31.05 -1.40
N GLN A 180 0.87 31.99 -1.90
CA GLN A 180 -0.20 31.68 -2.87
C GLN A 180 0.33 31.20 -4.21
N ASP A 181 1.49 31.70 -4.62
CA ASP A 181 2.21 31.37 -5.87
C ASP A 181 3.08 30.11 -5.77
N LEU A 182 3.15 29.47 -4.60
CA LEU A 182 3.92 28.24 -4.43
C LEU A 182 3.41 27.14 -5.36
N GLY A 183 4.24 26.68 -6.29
CA GLY A 183 3.90 25.57 -7.18
C GLY A 183 3.69 24.24 -6.43
N THR A 184 3.09 23.25 -7.09
CA THR A 184 2.89 21.90 -6.53
C THR A 184 4.19 21.11 -6.37
N GLU A 185 5.31 21.61 -6.90
CA GLU A 185 6.62 20.97 -6.86
C GLU A 185 7.60 21.62 -5.87
N GLY A 186 7.20 22.71 -5.19
CA GLY A 186 8.04 23.33 -4.18
C GLY A 186 8.15 22.43 -2.94
N SER A 187 9.36 22.20 -2.44
CA SER A 187 9.54 21.38 -1.23
C SER A 187 8.92 22.08 -0.02
N VAL A 188 7.82 21.55 0.49
CA VAL A 188 7.23 22.04 1.74
C VAL A 188 7.82 21.25 2.90
N ASP A 189 8.32 21.94 3.92
CA ASP A 189 8.55 21.34 5.23
C ASP A 189 7.18 21.28 5.95
N PRO A 190 6.55 20.09 6.03
CA PRO A 190 5.22 19.95 6.61
C PRO A 190 5.21 20.27 8.11
N TYR A 191 6.32 20.04 8.81
CA TYR A 191 6.44 20.35 10.22
C TYR A 191 6.53 21.85 10.46
N ALA A 192 7.26 22.59 9.61
CA ALA A 192 7.30 24.04 9.70
C ALA A 192 5.95 24.67 9.38
N ALA A 193 5.28 24.20 8.32
CA ALA A 193 3.95 24.65 7.95
C ALA A 193 2.93 24.43 9.06
N ASP A 194 2.84 23.21 9.61
CA ASP A 194 1.88 22.93 10.69
C ASP A 194 2.20 23.70 11.97
N ARG A 195 3.49 23.88 12.33
CA ARG A 195 3.86 24.72 13.48
C ARG A 195 3.42 26.17 13.26
N ALA A 196 3.57 26.71 12.07
CA ALA A 196 3.13 28.07 11.73
C ALA A 196 1.60 28.18 11.77
N TYR A 197 0.89 27.18 11.23
CA TYR A 197 -0.56 27.08 11.32
C TYR A 197 -1.04 27.10 12.78
N TRP A 198 -0.50 26.23 13.64
CA TRP A 198 -0.95 26.19 15.03
C TRP A 198 -0.63 27.47 15.80
N LYS A 199 0.50 28.12 15.51
CA LYS A 199 0.86 29.41 16.09
C LYS A 199 -0.08 30.54 15.67
N SER A 200 -0.63 30.51 14.45
CA SER A 200 -1.57 31.55 14.00
C SER A 200 -2.89 31.54 14.77
N LEU A 201 -3.21 30.42 15.44
CA LEU A 201 -4.39 30.25 16.28
C LEU A 201 -4.14 30.60 17.76
N TRP A 202 -2.92 30.97 18.14
CA TRP A 202 -2.61 31.33 19.52
C TRP A 202 -3.28 32.65 19.91
N HIS A 203 -3.80 32.68 21.14
CA HIS A 203 -4.34 33.91 21.72
C HIS A 203 -3.24 34.98 21.79
N GLN A 204 -3.50 36.14 21.21
CA GLN A 204 -2.69 37.34 21.40
C GLN A 204 -3.40 38.27 22.37
N PRO A 205 -2.89 38.47 23.60
CA PRO A 205 -3.48 39.42 24.52
C PRO A 205 -3.38 40.83 23.94
N ALA A 206 -4.41 41.65 24.18
CA ALA A 206 -4.40 43.05 23.78
C ALA A 206 -3.20 43.77 24.44
N GLN A 207 -2.45 44.53 23.65
CA GLN A 207 -1.43 45.42 24.19
C GLN A 207 -2.17 46.60 24.85
N ASN A 208 -2.03 46.71 26.18
CA ASN A 208 -2.47 47.85 26.96
C ASN A 208 -1.58 49.07 26.70
#